data_AF-A0A2P5LUV0-F1
#
_entry.id   AF-A0A2P5LUV0-F1
#
_cell.length_a   1.000
_cell.length_b   1.000
_cell.length_c   1.000
_cell.angle_alpha   90.00
_cell.angle_beta   90.00
_cell.angle_gamma   90.00
#
_symmetry.space_group_name_H-M   'P 1'
#
loop_
_entity.id
_entity.type
_entity.pdbx_description
1 polymer ?
#
loop_
_entity_poly.entity_id
_entity_poly.type
_entity_poly.pdbx_seq_one_letter_code
_entity_poly.pdbx_strand_id
1 'polypeptide(L)'
;STNNARRLELGQQYEAYKTEITNIINNNVVQAGRNLLLGQGMSVILNEFAANPIAINGVNTTVNGNLGLTALGSAWTTNGNIQISLGQTQTAQTVIDQLQAQFGNYSSFIEDRYEINKEFSTNMKTLGDDLVSADVAEESAKLTALQTQQQFAVQAFTAGAQNSQNLLRLLG
;
A
#
# COMPACT_ATOMS: atom_id res chain seq x y z
N SER A 1 30.77 -43.28 -24.70
CA SER A 1 29.80 -44.29 -24.24
C SER A 1 28.40 -43.70 -24.28
N THR A 2 27.36 -44.53 -24.41
CA THR A 2 25.94 -44.10 -24.37
C THR A 2 25.61 -43.28 -23.11
N ASN A 3 26.23 -43.63 -21.98
CA ASN A 3 26.12 -42.87 -20.73
C ASN A 3 26.64 -41.42 -20.83
N ASN A 4 27.75 -41.19 -21.53
CA ASN A 4 28.27 -39.83 -21.71
C ASN A 4 27.36 -39.01 -22.65
N ALA A 5 26.81 -39.65 -23.70
CA ALA A 5 25.87 -39.00 -24.62
C ALA A 5 24.59 -38.54 -23.89
N ARG A 6 24.01 -39.40 -23.06
CA ARG A 6 22.83 -39.07 -22.25
C ARG A 6 23.08 -37.95 -21.25
N ARG A 7 24.25 -37.91 -20.61
CA ARG A 7 24.61 -36.82 -19.69
C ARG A 7 24.73 -35.48 -20.40
N LEU A 8 25.30 -35.46 -21.60
CA LEU A 8 25.42 -34.25 -22.41
C LEU A 8 24.04 -33.73 -22.84
N GLU A 9 23.12 -34.62 -23.23
CA GLU A 9 21.73 -34.25 -23.53
C GLU A 9 21.02 -33.61 -22.33
N LEU A 10 21.16 -34.19 -21.13
CA LEU A 10 20.61 -33.60 -19.90
C LEU A 10 21.29 -32.26 -19.55
N GLY A 11 22.60 -32.14 -19.82
CA GLY A 11 23.32 -30.87 -19.70
C GLY A 11 22.78 -29.78 -20.63
N GLN A 12 22.37 -30.14 -21.85
CA GLN A 12 21.70 -29.20 -22.76
C GLN A 12 20.33 -28.75 -22.22
N GLN A 13 19.56 -29.66 -21.61
CA GLN A 13 18.30 -29.30 -20.95
C GLN A 13 18.54 -28.36 -19.76
N TYR A 14 19.59 -28.59 -18.97
CA TYR A 14 19.99 -27.69 -17.88
C TYR A 14 20.29 -26.26 -18.37
N GLU A 15 21.03 -26.12 -19.48
CA GLU A 15 21.28 -24.80 -20.09
C GLU A 15 20.00 -24.15 -20.66
N ALA A 16 19.07 -24.96 -21.19
CA ALA A 16 17.75 -24.47 -21.61
C ALA A 16 16.96 -23.91 -20.42
N TYR A 17 16.97 -24.59 -19.26
CA TYR A 17 16.34 -24.06 -18.05
C TYR A 17 17.00 -22.78 -17.54
N LYS A 18 18.34 -22.69 -17.56
CA LYS A 18 19.04 -21.44 -17.23
C LYS A 18 18.65 -20.29 -18.16
N THR A 19 18.46 -20.58 -19.44
CA THR A 19 17.97 -19.59 -20.42
C THR A 19 16.55 -19.16 -20.09
N GLU A 20 15.66 -20.09 -19.75
CA GLU A 20 14.28 -19.76 -19.39
C GLU A 20 14.20 -18.95 -18.10
N ILE A 21 15.00 -19.28 -17.08
CA ILE A 21 15.13 -18.47 -15.87
C ILE A 21 15.58 -17.05 -16.21
N THR A 22 16.57 -16.91 -17.11
CA THR A 22 17.02 -15.60 -17.58
C THR A 22 15.90 -14.82 -18.28
N ASN A 23 15.08 -15.48 -19.10
CA ASN A 23 13.93 -14.87 -19.76
C ASN A 23 12.89 -14.40 -18.75
N ILE A 24 12.56 -15.22 -17.76
CA ILE A 24 11.62 -14.84 -16.68
C ILE A 24 12.14 -13.63 -15.93
N ILE A 25 13.42 -13.63 -15.55
CA ILE A 25 14.05 -12.50 -14.86
C ILE A 25 13.94 -11.25 -15.70
N ASN A 26 14.37 -11.28 -16.96
CA ASN A 26 14.41 -10.11 -17.83
C ASN A 26 13.02 -9.57 -18.18
N ASN A 27 12.04 -10.45 -18.35
CA ASN A 27 10.68 -10.10 -18.73
C ASN A 27 9.78 -9.75 -17.52
N ASN A 28 10.29 -9.81 -16.29
CA ASN A 28 9.54 -9.42 -15.10
C ASN A 28 9.52 -7.89 -14.90
N VAL A 29 8.77 -7.22 -15.77
CA VAL A 29 8.60 -5.77 -15.73
C VAL A 29 7.46 -5.41 -14.78
N VAL A 30 7.79 -4.75 -13.68
CA VAL A 30 6.83 -4.13 -12.74
C VAL A 30 6.52 -2.68 -13.17
N GLN A 31 5.66 -2.01 -12.41
CA GLN A 31 5.17 -0.66 -12.69
C GLN A 31 6.28 0.32 -13.10
N ALA A 32 5.99 1.13 -14.13
CA ALA A 32 6.91 2.10 -14.73
C ALA A 32 8.17 1.49 -15.38
N GLY A 33 8.08 0.26 -15.91
CA GLY A 33 9.15 -0.34 -16.70
C GLY A 33 10.31 -0.88 -15.87
N ARG A 34 10.14 -0.99 -14.54
CA ARG A 34 11.22 -1.40 -13.64
C ARG A 34 11.24 -2.90 -13.46
N ASN A 35 12.38 -3.43 -13.05
CA ASN A 35 12.56 -4.85 -12.84
C ASN A 35 13.27 -5.10 -11.50
N LEU A 36 12.47 -5.50 -10.51
CA LEU A 36 12.97 -5.77 -9.15
C LEU A 36 13.92 -6.97 -9.11
N LEU A 37 13.83 -7.89 -10.06
CA LEU A 37 14.73 -9.06 -10.18
C LEU A 37 16.06 -8.72 -10.85
N LEU A 38 16.19 -7.54 -11.46
CA LEU A 38 17.45 -7.01 -11.97
C LEU A 38 18.11 -6.04 -11.00
N GLY A 39 17.62 -5.96 -9.76
CA GLY A 39 18.16 -5.06 -8.73
C GLY A 39 17.65 -3.62 -8.81
N GLN A 40 16.68 -3.33 -9.70
CA GLN A 40 16.07 -2.00 -9.73
C GLN A 40 15.11 -1.86 -8.56
N GLY A 41 15.21 -0.80 -7.75
CA GLY A 41 14.30 -0.56 -6.63
C GLY A 41 13.10 0.30 -7.00
N MET A 42 12.00 0.25 -6.23
CA MET A 42 10.85 1.12 -6.36
C MET A 42 10.36 1.78 -5.09
N SER A 43 9.67 2.91 -5.25
CA SER A 43 9.13 3.69 -4.14
C SER A 43 7.62 3.63 -4.19
N VAL A 44 7.00 3.18 -3.11
CA VAL A 44 5.55 3.15 -2.96
C VAL A 44 5.14 4.31 -2.06
N ILE A 45 4.30 5.18 -2.60
CA ILE A 45 3.72 6.31 -1.87
C ILE A 45 2.39 5.85 -1.30
N LEU A 46 2.23 5.95 0.02
CA LEU A 46 1.03 5.54 0.74
C LEU A 46 0.36 6.70 1.49
N ASN A 47 0.62 7.95 1.11
CA ASN A 47 -0.08 9.12 1.66
C ASN A 47 -0.24 10.20 0.58
N GLU A 48 -1.15 11.13 0.86
CA GLU A 48 -1.55 12.24 0.02
C GLU A 48 -0.44 13.27 -0.21
N PHE A 49 0.57 13.31 0.67
CA PHE A 49 1.68 14.27 0.62
C PHE A 49 2.96 13.71 -0.01
N ALA A 50 2.94 12.45 -0.47
CA ALA A 50 4.13 11.73 -0.93
C ALA A 50 5.30 11.72 0.07
N ALA A 51 5.00 11.90 1.36
CA ALA A 51 5.99 11.94 2.43
C ALA A 51 6.40 10.52 2.83
N ASN A 52 7.69 10.28 3.10
CA ASN A 52 8.22 8.99 3.58
C ASN A 52 7.78 7.77 2.75
N PRO A 53 8.12 7.72 1.45
CA PRO A 53 7.78 6.57 0.61
C PRO A 53 8.47 5.30 1.12
N ILE A 54 7.79 4.16 0.93
CA ILE A 54 8.38 2.86 1.20
C ILE A 54 9.31 2.53 0.05
N ALA A 55 10.62 2.42 0.33
CA ALA A 55 11.61 1.97 -0.63
C ALA A 55 11.64 0.43 -0.66
N ILE A 56 11.15 -0.14 -1.76
CA ILE A 56 11.30 -1.55 -2.11
C ILE A 56 12.60 -1.67 -2.90
N ASN A 57 13.61 -2.33 -2.33
CA ASN A 57 14.86 -2.57 -3.04
C ASN A 57 14.73 -3.85 -3.86
N GLY A 58 15.00 -3.75 -5.16
CA GLY A 58 15.17 -4.93 -5.99
C GLY A 58 16.44 -5.67 -5.62
N VAL A 59 16.49 -6.95 -5.98
CA VAL A 59 17.67 -7.80 -5.84
C VAL A 59 18.02 -8.33 -7.22
N ASN A 60 19.28 -8.22 -7.61
CA ASN A 60 19.75 -8.80 -8.87
C ASN A 60 19.77 -10.33 -8.73
N THR A 61 18.97 -11.04 -9.51
CA THR A 61 18.88 -12.51 -9.52
C THR A 61 19.38 -13.11 -10.82
N THR A 62 20.27 -12.44 -11.54
CA THR A 62 20.85 -12.99 -12.77
C THR A 62 21.46 -14.38 -12.54
N VAL A 63 21.26 -15.27 -13.50
CA VAL A 63 21.63 -16.70 -13.42
C VAL A 63 23.10 -16.91 -13.03
N ASN A 64 24.02 -16.19 -13.68
CA ASN A 64 25.45 -16.26 -13.38
C ASN A 64 25.90 -15.28 -12.28
N GLY A 65 25.01 -14.39 -11.84
CA GLY A 65 25.25 -13.45 -10.75
C GLY A 65 24.85 -14.07 -9.42
N ASN A 66 23.89 -13.46 -8.72
CA ASN A 66 23.53 -13.87 -7.36
C ASN A 66 22.89 -15.26 -7.28
N LEU A 67 22.33 -15.80 -8.36
CA LEU A 67 21.89 -17.20 -8.37
C LEU A 67 23.06 -18.19 -8.47
N GLY A 68 24.24 -17.76 -8.90
CA GLY A 68 25.47 -18.55 -8.86
C GLY A 68 25.48 -19.80 -9.76
N LEU A 69 24.59 -19.91 -10.75
CA LEU A 69 24.44 -21.04 -11.66
C LEU A 69 25.50 -21.00 -12.80
N THR A 70 26.77 -20.96 -12.41
CA THR A 70 27.91 -20.77 -13.31
C THR A 70 28.38 -22.05 -14.00
N ALA A 71 28.01 -23.23 -13.48
CA ALA A 71 28.36 -24.50 -14.09
C ALA A 71 27.74 -24.63 -15.48
N LEU A 72 28.48 -25.28 -16.39
CA LEU A 72 28.05 -25.52 -17.76
C LEU A 72 27.54 -26.95 -17.92
N GLY A 73 26.36 -27.11 -18.50
CA GLY A 73 25.80 -28.41 -18.87
C GLY A 73 26.66 -29.18 -19.86
N SER A 74 27.43 -28.49 -20.71
CA SER A 74 28.43 -29.11 -21.58
C SER A 74 29.56 -29.81 -20.80
N ALA A 75 29.77 -29.43 -19.53
CA ALA A 75 30.75 -30.06 -18.66
C ALA A 75 30.23 -31.32 -17.94
N TRP A 76 28.99 -31.77 -18.17
CA TRP A 76 28.40 -32.96 -17.51
C TRP A 76 28.99 -34.30 -18.00
N THR A 77 30.31 -34.40 -18.08
CA THR A 77 31.04 -35.62 -18.46
C THR A 77 31.32 -36.56 -17.29
N THR A 78 31.23 -36.03 -16.06
CA THR A 78 31.49 -36.78 -14.82
C THR A 78 30.38 -36.57 -13.80
N ASN A 79 30.28 -37.46 -12.81
CA ASN A 79 29.38 -37.26 -11.66
C ASN A 79 29.75 -35.99 -10.88
N GLY A 80 31.05 -35.69 -10.73
CA GLY A 80 31.51 -34.49 -10.00
C GLY A 80 30.96 -33.20 -10.60
N ASN A 81 30.99 -33.06 -11.93
CA ASN A 81 30.50 -31.85 -12.60
C ASN A 81 28.98 -31.66 -12.44
N ILE A 82 28.23 -32.76 -12.39
CA ILE A 82 26.79 -32.73 -12.10
C ILE A 82 26.54 -32.35 -10.64
N GLN A 83 27.32 -32.91 -9.70
CA GLN A 83 27.19 -32.58 -8.27
C GLN A 83 27.51 -31.09 -7.99
N ILE A 84 28.47 -30.50 -8.71
CA ILE A 84 28.73 -29.05 -8.63
C ILE A 84 27.48 -28.27 -9.07
N SER A 85 26.87 -28.64 -10.20
CA SER A 85 25.67 -27.98 -10.72
C SER A 85 24.48 -28.11 -9.74
N LEU A 86 24.35 -29.26 -9.08
CA LEU A 86 23.34 -29.51 -8.04
C LEU A 86 23.55 -28.60 -6.83
N GLY A 87 24.78 -28.48 -6.31
CA GLY A 87 25.08 -27.59 -5.18
C GLY A 87 24.81 -26.12 -5.50
N GLN A 88 25.13 -25.69 -6.73
CA GLN A 88 24.77 -24.35 -7.20
C GLN A 88 23.25 -24.16 -7.26
N THR A 89 22.51 -25.16 -7.74
CA THR A 89 21.04 -25.10 -7.80
C THR A 89 20.41 -25.00 -6.41
N GLN A 90 20.92 -25.73 -5.42
CA GLN A 90 20.48 -25.64 -4.03
C GLN A 90 20.76 -24.25 -3.42
N THR A 91 21.93 -23.69 -3.75
CA THR A 91 22.28 -22.32 -3.32
C THR A 91 21.35 -21.29 -3.96
N ALA A 92 21.11 -21.40 -5.27
CA ALA A 92 20.19 -20.54 -6.01
C ALA A 92 18.77 -20.59 -5.43
N GLN A 93 18.29 -21.79 -5.08
CA GLN A 93 17.00 -21.96 -4.42
C GLN A 93 16.93 -21.22 -3.09
N THR A 94 17.97 -21.33 -2.25
CA THR A 94 18.03 -20.62 -0.97
C THR A 94 17.97 -19.10 -1.17
N VAL A 95 18.63 -18.57 -2.19
CA VAL A 95 18.57 -17.14 -2.55
C VAL A 95 17.15 -16.73 -2.97
N ILE A 96 16.46 -17.57 -3.76
CA ILE A 96 15.07 -17.31 -4.18
C ILE A 96 14.12 -17.33 -2.98
N ASP A 97 14.26 -18.27 -2.06
CA ASP A 97 13.42 -18.36 -0.86
C ASP A 97 13.59 -17.12 0.04
N GLN A 98 14.83 -16.64 0.19
CA GLN A 98 15.13 -15.40 0.92
C GLN A 98 14.50 -14.18 0.25
N LEU A 99 14.57 -14.10 -1.09
CA LEU A 99 13.95 -13.03 -1.84
C LEU A 99 12.42 -13.06 -1.71
N GLN A 100 11.82 -14.24 -1.76
CA GLN A 100 10.38 -14.43 -1.58
C GLN A 100 9.94 -13.95 -0.19
N ALA A 101 10.69 -14.31 0.86
CA ALA A 101 10.42 -13.83 2.21
C ALA A 101 10.53 -12.30 2.32
N GLN A 102 11.54 -11.70 1.69
CA GLN A 102 11.70 -10.25 1.66
C GLN A 102 10.54 -9.54 0.97
N PHE A 103 10.11 -10.02 -0.20
CA PHE A 103 8.95 -9.46 -0.91
C PHE A 103 7.63 -9.70 -0.17
N GLY A 104 7.48 -10.86 0.51
CA GLY A 104 6.35 -11.11 1.40
C GLY A 104 6.27 -10.09 2.54
N ASN A 105 7.40 -9.77 3.17
CA ASN A 105 7.46 -8.74 4.21
C ASN A 105 7.07 -7.35 3.68
N TYR A 106 7.53 -6.99 2.48
CA TYR A 106 7.11 -5.73 1.85
C TYR A 106 5.60 -5.70 1.55
N SER A 107 5.03 -6.80 1.04
CA SER A 107 3.59 -6.90 0.76
C SER A 107 2.77 -6.72 2.02
N SER A 108 3.07 -7.48 3.08
CA SER A 108 2.38 -7.40 4.36
C SER A 108 2.43 -5.99 4.94
N PHE A 109 3.61 -5.36 4.91
CA PHE A 109 3.76 -4.00 5.42
C PHE A 109 2.97 -2.96 4.60
N ILE A 110 2.93 -3.10 3.28
CA ILE A 110 2.15 -2.22 2.40
C ILE A 110 0.65 -2.41 2.63
N GLU A 111 0.19 -3.66 2.77
CA GLU A 111 -1.20 -4.02 3.08
C GLU A 111 -1.65 -3.44 4.42
N ASP A 112 -0.85 -3.61 5.49
CA ASP A 112 -1.15 -3.06 6.81
C ASP A 112 -1.29 -1.53 6.78
N ARG A 113 -0.35 -0.86 6.11
CA ARG A 113 -0.38 0.60 5.95
C ARG A 113 -1.57 1.06 5.12
N TYR A 114 -1.93 0.31 4.08
CA TYR A 114 -3.10 0.59 3.27
C TYR A 114 -4.40 0.52 4.10
N GLU A 115 -4.58 -0.53 4.90
CA GLU A 115 -5.78 -0.66 5.74
C GLU A 115 -5.83 0.41 6.84
N ILE A 116 -4.71 0.74 7.49
CA ILE A 116 -4.64 1.86 8.45
C ILE A 116 -5.10 3.17 7.79
N ASN A 117 -4.60 3.49 6.60
CA ASN A 117 -4.96 4.72 5.90
C ASN A 117 -6.44 4.75 5.48
N LYS A 118 -6.98 3.60 5.07
CA LYS A 118 -8.39 3.45 4.70
C LYS A 118 -9.31 3.62 5.91
N GLU A 119 -8.98 3.01 7.03
CA GLU A 119 -9.70 3.19 8.28
C GLU A 119 -9.62 4.65 8.75
N PHE A 120 -8.41 5.24 8.75
CA PHE A 120 -8.20 6.63 9.11
C PHE A 120 -9.00 7.60 8.24
N SER A 121 -9.02 7.40 6.92
CA SER A 121 -9.81 8.21 6.00
C SER A 121 -11.32 8.11 6.29
N THR A 122 -11.80 6.91 6.59
CA THR A 122 -13.22 6.68 6.94
C THR A 122 -13.57 7.39 8.25
N ASN A 123 -12.73 7.26 9.28
CA ASN A 123 -12.94 7.90 10.57
C ASN A 123 -12.86 9.43 10.49
N MET A 124 -11.89 10.00 9.75
CA MET A 124 -11.81 11.45 9.54
C MET A 124 -13.06 12.00 8.83
N LYS A 125 -13.62 11.26 7.88
CA LYS A 125 -14.85 11.67 7.21
C LYS A 125 -16.01 11.73 8.20
N THR A 126 -16.22 10.65 8.98
CA THR A 126 -17.27 10.60 9.99
C THR A 126 -17.12 11.72 11.03
N LEU A 127 -15.92 11.93 11.57
CA LEU A 127 -15.65 13.00 12.53
C LEU A 127 -15.87 14.39 11.93
N GLY A 128 -15.52 14.58 10.66
CA GLY A 128 -15.79 15.83 9.94
C GLY A 128 -17.29 16.10 9.79
N ASP A 129 -18.05 15.09 9.36
CA ASP A 129 -19.51 15.17 9.24
C ASP A 129 -20.16 15.44 10.60
N ASP A 130 -19.68 14.81 11.68
CA ASP A 130 -20.14 15.02 13.05
C ASP A 130 -19.85 16.45 13.54
N LEU A 131 -18.63 16.97 13.32
CA LEU A 131 -18.27 18.35 13.70
C LEU A 131 -19.13 19.38 12.97
N VAL A 132 -19.34 19.20 11.66
CA VAL A 132 -20.23 20.09 10.88
C VAL A 132 -21.66 19.99 11.38
N SER A 133 -22.15 18.80 11.69
CA SER A 133 -23.50 18.62 12.23
C SER A 133 -23.69 19.24 13.63
N ALA A 134 -22.66 19.17 14.47
CA ALA A 134 -22.66 19.77 15.80
C ALA A 134 -22.69 21.30 15.73
N ASP A 135 -21.95 21.91 14.80
CA ASP A 135 -21.97 23.36 14.56
C ASP A 135 -23.37 23.83 14.12
N VAL A 136 -23.99 23.12 13.17
CA VAL A 136 -25.38 23.40 12.75
C VAL A 136 -26.37 23.25 13.90
N ALA A 137 -26.18 22.25 14.78
CA ALA A 137 -27.03 22.08 15.96
C ALA A 137 -26.88 23.24 16.95
N GLU A 138 -25.65 23.72 17.19
CA GLU A 138 -25.39 24.88 18.05
C GLU A 138 -25.97 26.17 17.47
N GLU A 139 -25.80 26.40 16.16
CA GLU A 139 -26.38 27.56 15.47
C GLU A 139 -27.91 27.54 15.53
N SER A 140 -28.54 26.37 15.30
CA SER A 140 -29.99 26.18 15.42
C SER A 140 -30.51 26.45 16.84
N ALA A 141 -29.80 25.99 17.87
CA ALA A 141 -30.14 26.26 19.26
C ALA A 141 -30.05 27.76 19.60
N LYS A 142 -28.99 28.44 19.14
CA LYS A 142 -28.83 29.89 19.30
C LYS A 142 -29.94 30.67 18.57
N LEU A 143 -30.25 30.28 17.34
CA LEU A 143 -31.34 30.88 16.56
C LEU A 143 -32.69 30.72 17.26
N THR A 144 -32.97 29.54 17.80
CA THR A 144 -34.21 29.27 18.56
C THR A 144 -34.28 30.11 19.84
N ALA A 145 -33.18 30.21 20.58
CA ALA A 145 -33.08 31.06 21.76
C ALA A 145 -33.30 32.55 21.40
N LEU A 146 -32.71 33.01 20.30
CA LEU A 146 -32.89 34.37 19.80
C LEU A 146 -34.34 34.64 19.38
N GLN A 147 -34.99 33.71 18.68
CA GLN A 147 -36.41 33.80 18.32
C GLN A 147 -37.30 33.87 19.57
N THR A 148 -36.98 33.08 20.61
CA THR A 148 -37.71 33.10 21.88
C THR A 148 -37.55 34.44 22.59
N GLN A 149 -36.33 35.00 22.64
CA GLN A 149 -36.08 36.34 23.18
C GLN A 149 -36.84 37.42 22.39
N GLN A 150 -36.89 37.33 21.06
CA GLN A 150 -37.65 38.27 20.23
C GLN A 150 -39.16 38.17 20.48
N GLN A 151 -39.71 36.96 20.61
CA GLN A 151 -41.12 36.76 20.98
C GLN A 151 -41.43 37.36 22.36
N PHE A 152 -40.57 37.14 23.36
CA PHE A 152 -40.71 37.79 24.67
C PHE A 152 -40.61 39.31 24.58
N ALA A 153 -39.68 39.86 23.79
CA ALA A 153 -39.55 41.30 23.60
C ALA A 153 -40.81 41.91 22.97
N VAL A 154 -41.40 41.24 21.97
CA VAL A 154 -42.67 41.66 21.35
C VAL A 154 -43.83 41.57 22.33
N GLN A 155 -43.93 40.50 23.12
CA GLN A 155 -44.95 40.34 24.16
C GLN A 155 -44.80 41.40 25.27
N ALA A 156 -43.58 41.66 25.73
CA ALA A 156 -43.29 42.69 26.71
C ALA A 156 -43.63 44.10 26.19
N PHE A 157 -43.31 44.39 24.92
CA PHE A 157 -43.67 45.64 24.27
C PHE A 157 -45.19 45.81 24.13
N THR A 158 -45.91 44.77 23.68
CA THR A 158 -47.38 44.80 23.55
C THR A 158 -48.07 44.91 24.92
N ALA A 159 -47.59 44.19 25.94
CA ALA A 159 -48.08 44.32 27.31
C ALA A 159 -47.80 45.72 27.89
N GLY A 160 -46.63 46.29 27.63
CA GLY A 160 -46.29 47.66 28.02
C GLY A 160 -47.18 48.70 27.34
N ALA A 161 -47.44 48.54 26.05
CA ALA A 161 -48.35 49.40 25.29
C ALA A 161 -49.80 49.29 25.78
N GLN A 162 -50.28 48.07 26.08
CA GLN A 162 -51.62 47.84 26.65
C GLN A 162 -51.75 48.42 28.06
N ASN A 163 -50.74 48.27 28.91
CA ASN A 163 -50.72 48.89 30.24
C ASN A 163 -50.75 50.41 30.15
N SER A 164 -49.99 51.01 29.23
CA SER A 164 -50.02 52.46 29.01
C SER A 164 -51.40 52.96 28.53
N GLN A 165 -52.08 52.21 27.65
CA GLN A 165 -53.44 52.54 27.19
C GLN A 165 -54.51 52.34 28.27
N ASN A 166 -54.41 51.28 29.08
CA ASN A 166 -55.32 51.06 30.22
C ASN A 166 -55.18 52.13 31.29
N LEU A 167 -53.95 52.62 31.55
CA LEU A 167 -53.71 53.78 32.41
C LEU A 167 -54.32 55.05 31.81
N LEU A 168 -54.19 55.27 30.49
CA LEU A 168 -54.81 56.44 29.82
C LEU A 168 -56.34 56.43 29.92
N ARG A 169 -56.99 55.26 29.82
CA ARG A 169 -58.45 55.11 29.95
C ARG A 169 -58.96 55.21 31.39
N LEU A 170 -58.09 55.01 32.39
CA LEU A 170 -58.42 55.18 33.80
C LEU A 170 -58.28 56.63 34.27
N LEU A 171 -57.45 57.41 33.56
CA LEU A 171 -57.13 58.81 33.87
C LEU A 171 -57.87 59.84 32.99
N GLY A 172 -58.58 59.39 31.96
CA GLY A 172 -59.48 60.20 31.13
C GLY A 172 -60.92 59.78 31.31
#